data_AF-A0A062UKY4-F1
#
_entry.id   AF-A0A062UKY4-F1
#
_cell.length_a   1.000
_cell.length_b   1.000
_cell.length_c   1.000
_cell.angle_alpha   90.00
_cell.angle_beta   90.00
_cell.angle_gamma   90.00
#
_symmetry.space_group_name_H-M   'P 1'
#
loop_
_entity.id
_entity.type
_entity.pdbx_description
1 polymer ?
#
loop_
_entity_poly.entity_id
_entity_poly.type
_entity_poly.pdbx_seq_one_letter_code
_entity_poly.pdbx_strand_id
1 'polypeptide(L)' 'MDRSGMNANGFVSLTVAIQLLETSRMDYSERRPHTAHNGQSPAEFARNVGLCHAGKAKIAAGF' A
#
# COMPACT_ATOMS: atom_id res chain seq x y z
N MET A 1 -24.66 10.52 22.73
CA MET A 1 -23.70 11.34 21.96
C MET A 1 -24.45 11.87 20.75
N ASP A 2 -24.74 13.17 20.77
CA ASP A 2 -25.40 13.85 19.67
C ASP A 2 -24.45 13.91 18.45
N ARG A 3 -24.96 13.58 17.26
CA ARG A 3 -24.19 13.46 16.01
C ARG A 3 -23.93 14.81 15.32
N SER A 4 -24.22 15.94 15.99
CA SER A 4 -24.13 17.31 15.45
C SER A 4 -22.74 17.75 14.99
N GLY A 5 -21.66 17.07 15.39
CA GLY A 5 -20.29 17.48 15.08
C GLY A 5 -19.65 16.84 13.84
N MET A 6 -20.38 16.01 13.09
CA MET A 6 -19.83 15.29 11.93
C MET A 6 -20.35 15.88 10.63
N ASN A 7 -19.47 16.03 9.64
CA ASN A 7 -19.89 16.36 8.28
C ASN A 7 -20.64 15.19 7.62
N ALA A 8 -21.24 15.40 6.45
CA ALA A 8 -22.01 14.38 5.73
C ALA A 8 -21.23 13.08 5.42
N ASN A 9 -19.90 13.13 5.46
CA ASN A 9 -19.01 11.99 5.26
C ASN A 9 -18.58 11.33 6.59
N GLY A 10 -19.16 11.73 7.72
CA GLY A 10 -18.88 11.17 9.04
C GLY A 10 -17.59 11.67 9.70
N PHE A 11 -16.91 12.67 9.13
CA PHE A 11 -15.69 13.22 9.74
C PHE A 11 -16.00 14.38 10.67
N VAL A 12 -15.28 14.43 11.79
CA VAL A 12 -15.38 15.47 12.81
C VAL A 12 -14.73 16.79 12.40
N SER A 13 -13.78 16.76 11.44
CA SER A 13 -13.17 17.95 10.83
C SER A 13 -12.48 17.60 9.52
N LEU A 14 -12.19 18.62 8.71
CA LEU A 14 -11.39 18.46 7.49
C LEU A 14 -9.98 17.94 7.79
N THR A 15 -9.33 18.45 8.84
CA THR A 15 -7.98 18.03 9.24
C THR A 15 -7.93 16.53 9.57
N VAL A 16 -8.91 16.02 10.32
CA VAL A 16 -8.99 14.59 10.66
C VAL A 16 -9.24 13.75 9.40
N ALA A 17 -10.09 14.23 8.49
CA ALA A 17 -10.33 13.54 7.22
C ALA A 17 -9.04 13.43 6.37
N ILE A 18 -8.27 14.50 6.27
CA ILE A 18 -6.99 14.52 5.54
C ILE A 18 -6.00 13.53 6.16
N GLN A 19 -5.83 13.56 7.49
CA GLN A 19 -4.92 12.66 8.18
C GLN A 19 -5.27 11.18 7.96
N LEU A 20 -6.57 10.84 8.01
CA LEU A 20 -7.04 9.48 7.76
C LEU A 20 -6.80 9.06 6.31
N LEU A 21 -7.06 9.95 5.34
CA LEU A 21 -6.80 9.69 3.93
C LEU A 21 -5.32 9.49 3.64
N GLU A 22 -4.44 10.33 4.18
CA GLU A 22 -3.00 10.19 4.01
C GLU A 22 -2.47 8.91 4.65
N THR A 23 -2.93 8.59 5.87
CA THR A 23 -2.59 7.33 6.53
C THR A 23 -3.03 6.14 5.69
N SER A 24 -4.28 6.14 5.22
CA SER A 24 -4.82 5.09 4.37
C SER A 24 -4.08 4.97 3.04
N ARG A 25 -3.61 6.09 2.47
CA ARG A 25 -2.82 6.09 1.23
C ARG A 25 -1.47 5.41 1.45
N MET A 26 -0.79 5.73 2.54
CA MET A 26 0.51 5.12 2.88
C MET A 26 0.35 3.62 3.13
N ASP A 27 -0.66 3.21 3.91
CA ASP A 27 -0.91 1.79 4.19
C ASP A 27 -1.20 0.98 2.91
N TYR A 28 -2.03 1.53 2.01
CA TYR A 28 -2.35 0.88 0.74
C TYR A 28 -1.12 0.75 -0.17
N SER A 29 -0.34 1.82 -0.27
CA SER A 29 0.80 1.90 -1.19
C SER A 29 2.07 1.21 -0.69
N GLU A 30 2.22 0.96 0.61
CA GLU A 30 3.49 0.43 1.14
C GLU A 30 3.34 -0.93 1.83
N ARG A 31 2.22 -1.15 2.52
CA ARG A 31 2.11 -2.20 3.53
C ARG A 31 1.15 -3.29 3.14
N ARG A 32 0.10 -2.95 2.41
CA ARG A 32 -0.95 -3.91 2.08
C ARG A 32 -0.49 -4.90 1.00
N PRO A 33 -0.63 -6.22 1.23
CA PRO A 33 -0.50 -7.23 0.18
C PRO A 33 -1.45 -6.99 -0.98
N HIS A 34 -0.95 -7.05 -2.21
CA HIS A 34 -1.77 -6.98 -3.42
C HIS A 34 -1.73 -8.31 -4.16
N THR A 35 -2.89 -8.83 -4.56
CA THR A 35 -2.98 -10.04 -5.38
C THR A 35 -2.26 -9.88 -6.72
N ALA A 36 -2.30 -8.67 -7.30
CA ALA A 36 -1.53 -8.31 -8.49
C ALA A 36 0.00 -8.46 -8.32
N HIS A 37 0.50 -8.44 -7.07
CA HIS A 37 1.90 -8.63 -6.71
C HIS A 37 2.15 -10.01 -6.08
N ASN A 38 1.34 -11.02 -6.41
CA ASN A 38 1.43 -12.36 -5.82
C ASN A 38 1.32 -12.37 -4.28
N GLY A 39 0.52 -11.45 -3.72
CA GLY A 39 0.35 -11.31 -2.28
C GLY A 39 1.48 -10.53 -1.59
N GLN A 40 2.35 -9.85 -2.34
CA GLN A 40 3.37 -8.97 -1.78
C GLN A 40 2.84 -7.55 -1.61
N SER A 41 3.40 -6.79 -0.65
CA SER A 41 3.20 -5.35 -0.61
C SER A 41 3.87 -4.68 -1.82
N PRO A 42 3.49 -3.45 -2.22
CA PRO A 42 4.14 -2.78 -3.34
C PRO A 42 5.63 -2.52 -3.08
N ALA A 43 6.01 -2.25 -1.82
CA ALA A 43 7.41 -2.10 -1.43
C ALA A 43 8.19 -3.41 -1.57
N GLU A 44 7.60 -4.55 -1.17
CA GLU A 44 8.19 -5.88 -1.36
C GLU A 44 8.35 -6.22 -2.83
N PHE A 45 7.30 -6.01 -3.62
CA PHE A 45 7.32 -6.24 -5.05
C PHE A 45 8.37 -5.39 -5.76
N ALA A 46 8.45 -4.09 -5.46
CA ALA A 46 9.45 -3.20 -6.05
C ALA A 46 10.89 -3.65 -5.73
N ARG A 47 11.17 -4.09 -4.49
CA ARG A 47 12.47 -4.67 -4.13
C ARG A 47 12.76 -5.94 -4.93
N ASN A 48 11.79 -6.85 -5.03
CA ASN A 48 11.97 -8.12 -5.75
C ASN A 48 12.13 -7.92 -7.26
N VAL A 49 11.34 -7.06 -7.88
CA VAL A 49 11.48 -6.71 -9.30
C VAL A 49 12.79 -5.98 -9.57
N GLY A 50 13.23 -5.10 -8.67
CA GLY A 50 14.52 -4.43 -8.75
C GLY A 50 15.70 -5.42 -8.69
N LEU A 51 15.60 -6.45 -7.86
CA LEU A 51 16.55 -7.56 -7.81
C LEU A 51 16.53 -8.40 -9.11
N CYS A 52 15.35 -8.62 -9.70
CA CYS A 52 15.22 -9.27 -11.00
C CYS A 52 15.78 -8.42 -12.16
N HIS A 53 15.70 -7.08 -12.09
CA HIS A 53 16.27 -6.20 -13.12
C HIS A 53 17.79 -6.03 -13.01
N ALA A 54 18.33 -6.01 -11.77
CA ALA A 54 19.78 -5.98 -11.55
C ALA A 54 20.45 -7.36 -11.80
N GLY A 55 19.67 -8.43 -11.81
CA GLY A 55 20.11 -9.79 -12.09
C GLY A 55 19.53 -10.33 -13.38
N LYS A 56 20.25 -10.16 -14.50
CA LYS A 56 20.38 -11.26 -15.47
C LYS A 56 21.13 -12.43 -14.81
N ALA A 57 20.57 -12.98 -13.73
CA ALA A 57 21.09 -14.12 -13.04
C ALA A 57 20.53 -15.36 -13.74
N LYS A 58 21.33 -15.84 -14.68
CA LYS A 58 21.32 -17.23 -15.11
C LYS A 58 21.17 -18.14 -13.90
N ILE A 59 20.04 -18.83 -13.78
CA ILE A 59 20.03 -20.20 -13.25
C ILE A 59 19.14 -21.01 -14.19
N ALA A 60 19.74 -21.37 -15.32
CA ALA A 60 19.47 -22.65 -15.94
C ALA A 60 20.40 -23.66 -15.24
N ALA A 61 19.85 -24.43 -14.31
CA ALA A 61 20.39 -25.68 -13.77
C ALA A 61 19.31 -26.28 -12.85
N GLY A 62 18.70 -27.42 -13.11
CA GLY A 62 18.86 -28.41 -14.16
C GLY A 62 17.56 -29.22 -14.31
N PHE A 63 17.66 -30.28 -15.11
CA PHE A 63 16.63 -31.25 -15.50
C PHE A 63 15.62 -31.65 -14.43
#